data_AF-A0A951GP61-F1
#
_entry.id   AF-A0A951GP61-F1
#
_cell.length_a   1.000
_cell.length_b   1.000
_cell.length_c   1.000
_cell.angle_alpha   90.00
_cell.angle_beta   90.00
_cell.angle_gamma   90.00
#
_symmetry.space_group_name_H-M   'P 1'
#
loop_
_entity.id
_entity.type
_entity.pdbx_description
1 polymer ?
#
loop_
_entity_poly.entity_id
_entity_poly.type
_entity_poly.pdbx_seq_one_letter_code
_entity_poly.pdbx_strand_id
1 'polypeptide(L)'
;MVRLTKSITGTALLRVCAVLALVFFGWAAFSAASYASQPVPWEIAMQPPATPVKERIQEFHNELLVIITLITLFVLGLLLYVMVKFNARAHPVPTRTTHNPVIEVIWTIAPVIILVIVAVPSFKLMYYMDRVPNPDMTIKVTGHQWYWEYTYPDQGNIDFNSNLIPDDQLKPGQPRLLEVDNPLVVPVGTNVRVQVTGTDVIHSWFIPSFGVQEYAVVGRLNESWFNVEREGDYYGECNQICGVNHAFMPIKVVAMSKADFQKWLVDAKKKFAANSPDIEKAPGAPDATLVAAAADVRSTGGAAVPAGNR
;
A
#
# COMPACT_ATOMS: atom_id res chain seq x y z
N MET A 1 19.96 78.77 11.96
CA MET A 1 20.60 77.47 12.29
C MET A 1 20.16 76.44 11.26
N VAL A 2 21.14 75.82 10.62
CA VAL A 2 21.06 74.94 9.44
C VAL A 2 20.77 73.49 9.87
N ARG A 3 20.29 72.66 8.91
CA ARG A 3 20.37 71.17 8.83
C ARG A 3 19.10 70.45 9.33
N LEU A 4 18.53 69.42 8.67
CA LEU A 4 18.94 68.61 7.53
C LEU A 4 17.68 67.85 7.01
N THR A 5 17.10 68.22 5.86
CA THR A 5 16.13 67.36 5.16
C THR A 5 16.86 66.66 4.02
N LYS A 6 17.41 65.46 4.29
CA LYS A 6 17.95 64.61 3.23
C LYS A 6 16.80 63.86 2.56
N SER A 7 16.41 64.37 1.39
CA SER A 7 15.68 63.67 0.35
C SER A 7 16.27 62.27 0.12
N ILE A 8 15.49 61.23 0.38
CA ILE A 8 15.77 59.88 -0.10
C ILE A 8 15.53 59.90 -1.61
N THR A 9 16.63 59.98 -2.35
CA THR A 9 16.69 59.98 -3.80
C THR A 9 16.05 58.71 -4.37
N GLY A 10 15.25 58.86 -5.44
CA GLY A 10 14.47 57.79 -6.10
C GLY A 10 15.27 56.57 -6.57
N THR A 11 16.61 56.60 -6.52
CA THR A 11 17.48 55.45 -6.80
C THR A 11 17.49 54.41 -5.67
N ALA A 12 17.22 54.81 -4.42
CA ALA A 12 17.11 53.86 -3.30
C ALA A 12 15.80 53.07 -3.36
N LEU A 13 14.70 53.72 -3.76
CA LEU A 13 13.39 53.07 -3.91
C LEU A 13 13.37 52.10 -5.10
N LEU A 14 14.01 52.45 -6.23
CA LEU A 14 14.16 51.54 -7.37
C LEU A 14 15.03 50.32 -7.05
N ARG A 15 16.06 50.45 -6.21
CA ARG A 15 16.90 49.32 -5.78
C ARG A 15 16.17 48.39 -4.82
N VAL A 16 15.32 48.92 -3.93
CA VAL A 16 14.48 48.11 -3.03
C VAL A 16 13.39 47.37 -3.82
N CYS A 17 12.77 48.01 -4.81
CA CYS A 17 11.80 47.36 -5.69
C CYS A 17 12.44 46.29 -6.60
N ALA A 18 13.68 46.50 -7.08
CA ALA A 18 14.40 45.51 -7.88
C ALA A 18 14.85 44.29 -7.05
N VAL A 19 15.25 44.49 -5.78
CA VAL A 19 15.58 43.39 -4.87
C VAL A 19 14.32 42.62 -4.45
N LEU A 20 13.19 43.31 -4.19
CA LEU A 20 11.92 42.65 -3.92
C LEU A 20 11.37 41.90 -5.14
N ALA A 21 11.56 42.42 -6.36
CA ALA A 21 11.20 41.72 -7.59
C ALA A 21 12.07 40.48 -7.83
N LEU A 22 13.36 40.51 -7.48
CA LEU A 22 14.24 39.33 -7.54
C LEU A 22 13.91 38.28 -6.46
N VAL A 23 13.43 38.71 -5.30
CA VAL A 23 12.92 37.79 -4.24
C VAL A 23 11.56 37.19 -4.63
N PHE A 24 10.72 37.92 -5.36
CA PHE A 24 9.44 37.40 -5.88
C PHE A 24 9.59 36.54 -7.16
N PHE A 25 10.55 36.82 -8.04
CA PHE A 25 10.84 35.99 -9.22
C PHE A 25 11.76 34.79 -8.92
N GLY A 26 12.51 34.81 -7.82
CA GLY A 26 13.33 33.69 -7.36
C GLY A 26 12.54 32.48 -6.84
N TRP A 27 11.21 32.59 -6.76
CA TRP A 27 10.33 31.50 -6.33
C TRP A 27 9.68 30.71 -7.48
N ALA A 28 9.90 31.13 -8.73
CA ALA A 28 9.30 30.49 -9.92
C ALA A 28 10.17 29.38 -10.54
N ALA A 29 11.08 28.78 -9.77
CA ALA A 29 11.84 27.61 -10.17
C ALA A 29 11.88 26.55 -9.06
N PHE A 30 10.75 26.31 -8.40
CA PHE A 30 10.47 24.95 -7.97
C PHE A 30 10.14 24.18 -9.24
N SER A 31 11.11 23.42 -9.78
CA SER A 31 10.75 22.23 -10.55
C SER A 31 9.66 21.54 -9.75
N ALA A 32 8.48 21.37 -10.34
CA ALA A 32 7.40 20.63 -9.71
C ALA A 32 7.98 19.25 -9.39
N ALA A 33 8.42 19.05 -8.15
CA ALA A 33 8.74 17.73 -7.68
C ALA A 33 7.45 16.96 -7.85
N SER A 34 7.45 15.98 -8.74
CA SER A 34 6.32 15.08 -8.90
C SER A 34 5.98 14.56 -7.51
N TYR A 35 4.72 14.68 -7.13
CA TYR A 35 4.25 14.17 -5.84
C TYR A 35 4.64 12.70 -5.75
N ALA A 36 5.44 12.31 -4.76
CA ALA A 36 5.89 10.94 -4.56
C ALA A 36 5.38 10.44 -3.22
N SER A 37 4.46 9.47 -3.25
CA SER A 37 3.96 8.81 -2.06
C SER A 37 4.86 7.65 -1.68
N GLN A 38 5.81 7.92 -0.78
CA GLN A 38 6.79 6.96 -0.26
C GLN A 38 6.96 7.13 1.26
N PRO A 39 7.51 6.12 1.97
CA PRO A 39 7.78 6.24 3.40
C PRO A 39 8.73 7.40 3.70
N VAL A 40 8.47 8.16 4.77
CA VAL A 40 9.34 9.25 5.22
C VAL A 40 10.12 8.82 6.48
N PRO A 41 11.42 9.15 6.62
CA PRO A 41 12.17 8.85 7.83
C PRO A 41 11.48 9.42 9.08
N TRP A 42 11.36 8.59 10.13
CA TRP A 42 10.72 8.95 11.40
C TRP A 42 9.20 9.21 11.34
N GLU A 43 8.55 8.83 10.24
CA GLU A 43 7.10 8.86 10.15
C GLU A 43 6.48 7.84 11.11
N ILE A 44 5.46 8.27 11.86
CA ILE A 44 4.73 7.43 12.85
C ILE A 44 3.28 7.16 12.41
N ALA A 45 2.83 7.80 11.33
CA ALA A 45 1.49 7.71 10.80
C ALA A 45 1.46 6.82 9.54
N MET A 46 0.26 6.55 9.03
CA MET A 46 0.11 5.95 7.71
C MET A 46 0.53 6.93 6.62
N GLN A 47 1.04 6.41 5.50
CA GLN A 47 1.22 7.20 4.29
C GLN A 47 -0.06 7.95 3.90
N PRO A 48 0.04 9.18 3.38
CA PRO A 48 -1.13 9.96 2.97
C PRO A 48 -2.01 9.21 1.96
N PRO A 49 -3.34 9.37 2.05
CA PRO A 49 -4.25 8.71 1.14
C PRO A 49 -4.13 9.28 -0.28
N ALA A 50 -4.23 8.38 -1.25
CA ALA A 50 -4.24 8.72 -2.67
C ALA A 50 -5.50 8.22 -3.41
N THR A 51 -6.33 7.46 -2.71
CA THR A 51 -7.57 6.86 -3.23
C THR A 51 -8.69 7.02 -2.21
N PRO A 52 -9.97 7.01 -2.66
CA PRO A 52 -11.12 7.03 -1.76
C PRO A 52 -11.17 5.85 -0.78
N VAL A 53 -10.61 4.70 -1.17
CA VAL A 53 -10.49 3.51 -0.31
C VAL A 53 -9.54 3.81 0.86
N LYS A 54 -8.36 4.37 0.59
CA LYS A 54 -7.39 4.67 1.64
C LYS A 54 -7.86 5.75 2.60
N GLU A 55 -8.59 6.76 2.10
CA GLU A 55 -9.20 7.79 2.96
C GLU A 55 -10.10 7.16 4.02
N ARG A 56 -11.03 6.30 3.61
CA ARG A 56 -11.96 5.63 4.54
C ARG A 56 -11.25 4.66 5.48
N ILE A 57 -10.21 3.97 5.02
CA ILE A 57 -9.35 3.14 5.88
C ILE A 57 -8.71 4.00 6.97
N GLN A 58 -8.18 5.17 6.61
CA GLN A 58 -7.51 6.06 7.55
C GLN A 58 -8.48 6.72 8.54
N GLU A 59 -9.68 7.10 8.09
CA GLU A 59 -10.76 7.57 8.96
C GLU A 59 -11.13 6.49 9.99
N PHE A 60 -11.45 5.28 9.54
CA PHE A 60 -11.80 4.17 10.43
C PHE A 60 -10.65 3.81 11.38
N HIS A 61 -9.41 3.82 10.89
CA HIS A 61 -8.23 3.61 11.72
C HIS A 61 -8.13 4.63 12.86
N ASN A 62 -8.31 5.92 12.55
CA ASN A 62 -8.20 6.99 13.54
C ASN A 62 -9.31 6.89 14.60
N GLU A 63 -10.55 6.60 14.19
CA GLU A 63 -11.67 6.35 15.11
C GLU A 63 -11.39 5.17 16.04
N LEU A 64 -10.92 4.06 15.47
CA LEU A 64 -10.56 2.87 16.24
C LEU A 64 -9.41 3.15 17.20
N LEU A 65 -8.40 3.90 16.77
CA LEU A 65 -7.24 4.29 17.58
C LEU A 65 -7.66 5.08 18.82
N VAL A 66 -8.60 6.01 18.70
CA VAL A 66 -9.16 6.75 19.84
C VAL A 66 -9.85 5.79 20.82
N ILE A 67 -10.69 4.88 20.33
CA ILE A 67 -11.42 3.92 21.18
C ILE A 67 -10.44 3.04 21.97
N ILE A 68 -9.47 2.41 21.29
CA ILE A 68 -8.51 1.53 21.97
C ILE A 68 -7.60 2.30 22.92
N THR A 69 -7.23 3.54 22.59
CA THR A 69 -6.42 4.39 23.48
C THR A 69 -7.17 4.72 24.77
N LEU A 70 -8.46 5.05 24.69
CA LEU A 70 -9.29 5.30 25.88
C LEU A 70 -9.40 4.04 26.76
N ILE A 71 -9.59 2.86 26.16
CA ILE A 71 -9.62 1.59 26.89
C ILE A 71 -8.26 1.32 27.56
N THR A 72 -7.16 1.51 26.84
CA THR A 72 -5.81 1.32 27.38
C THR A 72 -5.54 2.27 28.55
N LEU A 73 -5.91 3.54 28.43
CA LEU A 73 -5.77 4.52 29.52
C LEU A 73 -6.66 4.19 30.72
N PHE A 74 -7.87 3.68 30.49
CA PHE A 74 -8.76 3.22 31.57
C PHE A 74 -8.13 2.04 32.32
N VAL A 75 -7.65 1.01 31.62
CA VAL A 75 -6.98 -0.14 32.23
C VAL A 75 -5.71 0.29 32.96
N LEU A 76 -4.88 1.15 32.34
CA LEU A 76 -3.68 1.69 32.97
C LEU A 76 -4.02 2.47 34.25
N GLY A 77 -5.06 3.30 34.22
CA GLY A 77 -5.53 4.04 35.38
C GLY A 77 -5.96 3.12 36.53
N LEU A 78 -6.70 2.04 36.23
CA LEU A 78 -7.07 1.04 37.23
C LEU A 78 -5.84 0.33 37.81
N LEU A 79 -4.86 -0.04 36.97
CA LEU A 79 -3.63 -0.67 37.43
C LEU A 79 -2.83 0.27 38.35
N LEU A 80 -2.64 1.52 37.95
CA LEU A 80 -1.98 2.54 38.78
C LEU A 80 -2.73 2.76 40.10
N TYR A 81 -4.06 2.82 40.06
CA TYR A 81 -4.89 2.92 41.25
C TYR A 81 -4.67 1.72 42.18
N VAL A 82 -4.67 0.50 41.64
CA VAL A 82 -4.42 -0.72 42.44
C VAL A 82 -3.01 -0.70 43.04
N MET A 83 -1.99 -0.33 42.26
CA MET A 83 -0.61 -0.26 42.72
C MET A 83 -0.42 0.75 43.86
N VAL A 84 -1.08 1.91 43.80
CA VAL A 84 -0.93 2.95 44.82
C VAL A 84 -1.82 2.69 46.04
N LYS A 85 -3.06 2.26 45.84
CA LYS A 85 -4.05 2.11 46.92
C LYS A 85 -3.94 0.78 47.66
N PHE A 86 -3.67 -0.31 46.94
CA PHE A 86 -3.75 -1.68 47.46
C PHE A 86 -2.39 -2.38 47.58
N ASN A 87 -1.27 -1.63 47.54
CA ASN A 87 0.03 -2.22 47.91
C ASN A 87 0.08 -2.62 49.39
N ALA A 88 1.01 -3.52 49.72
CA ALA A 88 1.14 -4.09 51.07
C ALA A 88 1.35 -3.06 52.19
N ARG A 89 1.93 -1.89 51.87
CA ARG A 89 2.13 -0.81 52.86
C ARG A 89 0.83 -0.04 53.12
N ALA A 90 0.10 0.30 52.07
CA ALA A 90 -1.12 1.11 52.15
C ALA A 90 -2.36 0.28 52.52
N HIS A 91 -2.35 -1.03 52.24
CA HIS A 91 -3.47 -1.94 52.48
C HIS A 91 -2.99 -3.32 53.01
N PRO A 92 -2.52 -3.39 54.27
CA PRO A 92 -1.88 -4.59 54.81
C PRO A 92 -2.81 -5.79 55.01
N VAL A 93 -4.12 -5.57 55.19
CA VAL A 93 -5.10 -6.65 55.37
C VAL A 93 -6.03 -6.70 54.14
N PRO A 94 -5.90 -7.70 53.25
CA PRO A 94 -6.71 -7.77 52.03
C PRO A 94 -8.17 -8.16 52.31
N THR A 95 -9.07 -7.67 51.46
CA THR A 95 -10.47 -8.09 51.46
C THR A 95 -10.62 -9.54 50.98
N ARG A 96 -11.71 -10.21 51.37
CA ARG A 96 -12.00 -11.62 51.00
C ARG A 96 -13.11 -11.79 49.95
N THR A 97 -13.57 -10.68 49.35
CA THR A 97 -14.57 -10.71 48.28
C THR A 97 -14.03 -11.44 47.06
N THR A 98 -14.78 -12.42 46.54
CA THR A 98 -14.35 -13.25 45.41
C THR A 98 -15.09 -12.98 44.11
N HIS A 99 -16.31 -12.46 44.16
CA HIS A 99 -17.14 -12.21 42.98
C HIS A 99 -18.14 -11.08 43.22
N ASN A 100 -18.63 -10.47 42.14
CA ASN A 100 -19.72 -9.51 42.17
C ASN A 100 -20.49 -9.59 40.83
N PRO A 101 -21.64 -10.28 40.80
CA PRO A 101 -22.40 -10.52 39.57
C PRO A 101 -22.77 -9.25 38.81
N VAL A 102 -23.00 -8.14 39.52
CA VAL A 102 -23.40 -6.87 38.89
C VAL A 102 -22.24 -6.29 38.08
N ILE A 103 -21.03 -6.27 38.64
CA ILE A 103 -19.85 -5.75 37.92
C ILE A 103 -19.47 -6.72 36.79
N GLU A 104 -19.60 -8.03 37.02
CA GLU A 104 -19.40 -9.07 36.00
C GLU A 104 -20.26 -8.85 34.76
N VAL A 105 -21.55 -8.58 34.96
CA VAL A 105 -22.47 -8.27 33.86
C VAL A 105 -22.07 -6.96 33.16
N ILE A 106 -21.72 -5.91 33.90
CA ILE A 106 -21.32 -4.62 33.33
C ILE A 106 -20.10 -4.75 32.41
N TRP A 107 -19.01 -5.37 32.89
CA TRP A 107 -17.80 -5.52 32.06
C TRP A 107 -17.95 -6.55 30.94
N THR A 108 -19.01 -7.35 30.93
CA THR A 108 -19.31 -8.28 29.84
C THR A 108 -20.11 -7.58 28.76
N ILE A 109 -21.14 -6.82 29.14
CA ILE A 109 -22.01 -6.10 28.19
C ILE A 109 -21.29 -4.89 27.59
N ALA A 110 -20.50 -4.15 28.37
CA ALA A 110 -19.84 -2.94 27.86
C ALA A 110 -18.90 -3.20 26.67
N PRO A 111 -17.99 -4.21 26.69
CA PRO A 111 -17.19 -4.57 25.53
C PRO A 111 -18.03 -5.03 24.33
N VAL A 112 -19.12 -5.76 24.55
CA VAL A 112 -20.02 -6.20 23.46
C VAL A 112 -20.61 -4.98 22.74
N ILE A 113 -21.07 -3.96 23.48
CA ILE A 113 -21.59 -2.73 22.89
C ILE A 113 -20.49 -1.99 22.09
N ILE A 114 -19.28 -1.88 22.66
CA ILE A 114 -18.13 -1.26 21.97
C ILE A 114 -17.84 -1.98 20.64
N LEU A 115 -17.84 -3.31 20.64
CA LEU A 115 -17.60 -4.09 19.42
C LEU A 115 -18.69 -3.88 18.37
N VAL A 116 -19.96 -3.79 18.77
CA VAL A 116 -21.07 -3.48 17.84
C VAL A 116 -20.89 -2.10 17.20
N ILE A 117 -20.47 -1.09 17.98
CA ILE A 117 -20.20 0.27 17.46
C ILE A 117 -19.08 0.25 16.42
N VAL A 118 -18.00 -0.50 16.66
CA VAL A 118 -16.87 -0.63 15.72
C VAL A 118 -17.24 -1.45 14.47
N ALA A 119 -18.09 -2.46 14.61
CA ALA A 119 -18.44 -3.38 13.52
C ALA A 119 -19.21 -2.69 12.39
N VAL A 120 -20.12 -1.74 12.69
CA VAL A 120 -20.95 -1.08 11.68
C VAL A 120 -20.14 -0.31 10.62
N PRO A 121 -19.25 0.64 10.97
CA PRO A 121 -18.41 1.33 9.99
C PRO A 121 -17.43 0.37 9.30
N SER A 122 -16.90 -0.63 10.02
CA SER A 122 -16.02 -1.66 9.46
C SER A 122 -16.66 -2.42 8.30
N PHE A 123 -17.88 -2.94 8.48
CA PHE A 123 -18.57 -3.66 7.41
C PHE A 123 -18.91 -2.76 6.21
N LYS A 124 -19.29 -1.49 6.44
CA LYS A 124 -19.53 -0.53 5.34
C LYS A 124 -18.27 -0.31 4.50
N LEU A 125 -17.11 -0.15 5.15
CA LEU A 125 -15.82 -0.02 4.48
C LEU A 125 -15.48 -1.28 3.70
N MET A 126 -15.62 -2.45 4.32
CA MET A 126 -15.36 -3.75 3.66
C MET A 126 -16.17 -3.90 2.37
N TYR A 127 -17.48 -3.61 2.39
CA TYR A 127 -18.31 -3.67 1.19
C TYR A 127 -17.93 -2.63 0.12
N TYR A 128 -17.43 -1.47 0.53
CA TYR A 128 -16.96 -0.44 -0.40
C TYR A 128 -15.67 -0.86 -1.10
N MET A 129 -14.76 -1.52 -0.38
CA MET A 129 -13.50 -2.04 -0.93
C MET A 129 -13.72 -3.20 -1.89
N ASP A 130 -14.65 -4.11 -1.55
CA ASP A 130 -14.90 -5.34 -2.30
C ASP A 130 -15.65 -5.09 -3.63
N ARG A 131 -16.54 -4.10 -3.66
CA ARG A 131 -17.32 -3.79 -4.87
C ARG A 131 -16.54 -2.91 -5.84
N VAL A 132 -16.03 -3.52 -6.90
CA VAL A 132 -15.45 -2.81 -8.06
C VAL A 132 -16.54 -1.93 -8.70
N PRO A 133 -16.43 -0.59 -8.66
CA PRO A 133 -17.32 0.29 -9.39
C PRO A 133 -17.11 0.09 -10.89
N ASN A 134 -18.10 0.38 -11.73
CA ASN A 134 -18.04 0.27 -13.20
C ASN A 134 -16.64 0.67 -13.72
N PRO A 135 -15.80 -0.30 -14.11
CA PRO A 135 -14.39 -0.01 -14.34
C PRO A 135 -14.21 0.66 -15.69
N ASP A 136 -13.42 1.74 -15.71
CA ASP A 136 -13.06 2.46 -16.93
C ASP A 136 -11.89 1.77 -17.66
N MET A 137 -11.08 1.02 -16.90
CA MET A 137 -9.98 0.21 -17.43
C MET A 137 -9.66 -0.98 -16.53
N THR A 138 -9.12 -2.03 -17.14
CA THR A 138 -8.61 -3.21 -16.44
C THR A 138 -7.10 -3.31 -16.56
N ILE A 139 -6.44 -3.66 -15.46
CA ILE A 139 -5.03 -4.03 -15.43
C ILE A 139 -4.94 -5.42 -14.81
N LYS A 140 -4.23 -6.33 -15.46
CA LYS A 140 -3.86 -7.61 -14.88
C LYS A 140 -2.43 -7.50 -14.33
N VAL A 141 -2.26 -7.97 -13.10
CA VAL A 141 -0.99 -8.03 -12.39
C VAL A 141 -0.67 -9.51 -12.16
N THR A 142 0.50 -9.93 -12.61
CA THR A 142 1.00 -11.28 -12.39
C THR A 142 2.27 -11.22 -11.53
N GLY A 143 2.28 -11.93 -10.40
CA GLY A 143 3.45 -12.06 -9.54
C GLY A 143 4.34 -13.23 -9.96
N HIS A 144 5.65 -12.94 -10.09
CA HIS A 144 6.70 -13.91 -10.40
C HIS A 144 7.81 -13.83 -9.35
N GLN A 145 8.61 -14.89 -9.19
CA GLN A 145 9.88 -14.87 -8.46
C GLN A 145 10.96 -14.17 -9.31
N TRP A 146 11.40 -12.94 -9.03
CA TRP A 146 10.92 -11.95 -8.05
C TRP A 146 10.74 -10.61 -8.77
N TYR A 147 9.64 -10.48 -9.52
CA TYR A 147 9.26 -9.29 -10.27
C TYR A 147 7.74 -9.30 -10.54
N TRP A 148 7.21 -8.21 -11.08
CA TRP A 148 5.80 -8.09 -11.45
C TRP A 148 5.66 -7.96 -12.96
N GLU A 149 4.68 -8.64 -13.55
CA GLU A 149 4.25 -8.43 -14.92
C GLU A 149 2.91 -7.67 -14.91
N TYR A 150 2.78 -6.68 -15.80
CA TYR A 150 1.57 -5.90 -15.99
C TYR A 150 1.02 -6.07 -17.39
N THR A 151 -0.25 -6.46 -17.50
CA THR A 151 -0.98 -6.55 -18.77
C THR A 151 -2.13 -5.53 -18.81
N TYR A 152 -2.27 -4.84 -19.94
CA TYR A 152 -3.34 -3.87 -20.23
C TYR A 152 -4.29 -4.45 -21.29
N PRO A 153 -5.22 -5.36 -20.90
CA PRO A 153 -6.07 -6.09 -21.86
C PRO A 153 -6.95 -5.16 -22.70
N ASP A 154 -7.47 -4.09 -22.11
CA ASP A 154 -8.40 -3.16 -22.79
C ASP A 154 -7.66 -2.17 -23.72
N GLN A 155 -6.33 -2.11 -23.67
CA GLN A 155 -5.50 -1.10 -24.35
C GLN A 155 -4.62 -1.71 -25.44
N GLY A 156 -5.05 -2.83 -26.03
CA GLY A 156 -4.32 -3.55 -27.07
C GLY A 156 -3.38 -4.62 -26.52
N ASN A 157 -3.70 -5.15 -25.33
CA ASN A 157 -2.99 -6.24 -24.69
C ASN A 157 -1.48 -6.00 -24.55
N ILE A 158 -1.12 -4.79 -24.13
CA ILE A 158 0.27 -4.42 -23.84
C ILE A 158 0.71 -5.19 -22.59
N ASP A 159 1.82 -5.88 -22.64
CA ASP A 159 2.42 -6.62 -21.53
C ASP A 159 3.89 -6.23 -21.31
N PHE A 160 4.31 -6.11 -20.06
CA PHE A 160 5.71 -5.87 -19.71
C PHE A 160 6.04 -6.26 -18.27
N ASN A 161 7.33 -6.53 -18.05
CA ASN A 161 7.90 -6.85 -16.75
C ASN A 161 8.43 -5.59 -16.05
N SER A 162 8.27 -5.55 -14.74
CA SER A 162 8.73 -4.50 -13.83
C SER A 162 9.69 -5.10 -12.81
N ASN A 163 10.98 -4.77 -12.95
CA ASN A 163 12.06 -5.23 -12.09
C ASN A 163 12.61 -4.08 -11.24
N LEU A 164 13.15 -4.42 -10.07
CA LEU A 164 13.91 -3.51 -9.22
C LEU A 164 15.12 -2.93 -9.98
N ILE A 165 15.33 -1.62 -9.89
CA ILE A 165 16.59 -1.00 -10.32
C ILE A 165 17.67 -1.28 -9.27
N PRO A 166 18.82 -1.89 -9.64
CA PRO A 166 19.93 -2.11 -8.71
C PRO A 166 20.55 -0.81 -8.20
N ASP A 167 21.13 -0.84 -6.99
CA ASP A 167 21.67 0.34 -6.30
C ASP A 167 22.70 1.14 -7.12
N ASP A 168 23.50 0.48 -7.96
CA ASP A 168 24.51 1.09 -8.83
C ASP A 168 23.94 1.79 -10.07
N GLN A 169 22.67 1.54 -10.39
CA GLN A 169 21.95 2.13 -11.53
C GLN A 169 20.93 3.20 -11.12
N LEU A 170 20.77 3.45 -9.80
CA LEU A 170 19.87 4.48 -9.30
C LEU A 170 20.35 5.88 -9.68
N LYS A 171 19.41 6.68 -10.19
CA LYS A 171 19.63 8.10 -10.48
C LYS A 171 19.40 8.94 -9.21
N PRO A 172 20.03 10.13 -9.10
CA PRO A 172 19.77 11.03 -7.98
C PRO A 172 18.27 11.31 -7.80
N GLY A 173 17.77 11.09 -6.58
CA GLY A 173 16.36 11.27 -6.23
C GLY A 173 15.49 10.01 -6.30
N GLN A 174 15.99 8.90 -6.87
CA GLN A 174 15.24 7.64 -6.88
C GLN A 174 15.37 6.89 -5.54
N PRO A 175 14.27 6.37 -4.99
CA PRO A 175 14.30 5.61 -3.76
C PRO A 175 14.89 4.22 -3.96
N ARG A 176 15.85 3.87 -3.10
CA ARG A 176 16.42 2.53 -3.02
C ARG A 176 15.33 1.51 -2.67
N LEU A 177 15.39 0.32 -3.28
CA LEU A 177 14.44 -0.79 -3.10
C LEU A 177 13.00 -0.53 -3.54
N LEU A 178 12.65 0.66 -4.02
CA LEU A 178 11.29 1.00 -4.45
C LEU A 178 11.19 1.35 -5.95
N GLU A 179 12.28 1.82 -6.55
CA GLU A 179 12.30 2.21 -7.96
C GLU A 179 12.41 1.01 -8.92
N VAL A 180 11.74 1.09 -10.07
CA VAL A 180 11.65 0.00 -11.06
C VAL A 180 11.99 0.48 -12.47
N ASP A 181 12.37 -0.45 -13.35
CA ASP A 181 12.68 -0.18 -14.75
C ASP A 181 11.45 0.23 -15.59
N ASN A 182 10.29 -0.42 -15.37
CA ASN A 182 9.03 -0.18 -16.07
C ASN A 182 7.88 -0.05 -15.06
N PRO A 183 7.49 1.17 -14.65
CA PRO A 183 6.39 1.34 -13.72
C PRO A 183 5.03 1.03 -14.36
N LEU A 184 4.06 0.65 -13.53
CA LEU A 184 2.65 0.64 -13.93
C LEU A 184 2.19 2.09 -14.13
N VAL A 185 1.49 2.39 -15.21
CA VAL A 185 1.05 3.76 -15.52
C VAL A 185 -0.46 3.80 -15.60
N VAL A 186 -1.06 4.77 -14.90
CA VAL A 186 -2.51 4.93 -14.85
C VAL A 186 -2.92 6.40 -15.04
N PRO A 187 -4.08 6.68 -15.67
CA PRO A 187 -4.64 8.01 -15.69
C PRO A 187 -5.33 8.33 -14.35
N VAL A 188 -5.14 9.54 -13.85
CA VAL A 188 -5.89 10.04 -12.67
C VAL A 188 -7.39 10.10 -12.93
N GLY A 189 -8.20 10.00 -11.88
CA GLY A 189 -9.66 10.11 -11.95
C GLY A 189 -10.28 9.03 -12.84
N THR A 190 -9.80 7.80 -12.70
CA THR A 190 -10.20 6.63 -13.51
C THR A 190 -10.39 5.45 -12.58
N ASN A 191 -11.51 4.74 -12.69
CA ASN A 191 -11.75 3.51 -11.94
C ASN A 191 -10.99 2.37 -12.59
N VAL A 192 -9.87 1.98 -11.99
CA VAL A 192 -9.04 0.87 -12.45
C VAL A 192 -9.48 -0.40 -11.72
N ARG A 193 -9.98 -1.39 -12.47
CA ARG A 193 -10.09 -2.76 -11.96
C ARG A 193 -8.72 -3.40 -12.05
N VAL A 194 -8.23 -3.92 -10.92
CA VAL A 194 -6.97 -4.67 -10.87
C VAL A 194 -7.28 -6.14 -10.66
N GLN A 195 -6.76 -6.99 -11.55
CA GLN A 195 -6.87 -8.44 -11.46
C GLN A 195 -5.51 -9.00 -11.08
N VAL A 196 -5.40 -9.67 -9.93
CA VAL A 196 -4.12 -10.10 -9.37
C VAL A 196 -4.05 -11.63 -9.34
N THR A 197 -2.94 -12.17 -9.85
CA THR A 197 -2.65 -13.61 -9.89
C THR A 197 -1.15 -13.87 -9.80
N GLY A 198 -0.73 -15.13 -9.68
CA GLY A 198 0.69 -15.53 -9.63
C GLY A 198 0.99 -16.73 -10.51
N THR A 199 2.26 -16.94 -10.86
CA THR A 199 2.70 -18.08 -11.69
C THR A 199 3.47 -19.16 -10.94
N ASP A 200 4.10 -18.84 -9.81
CA ASP A 200 5.01 -19.73 -9.10
C ASP A 200 4.60 -19.98 -7.64
N VAL A 201 4.79 -19.00 -6.77
CA VAL A 201 4.42 -19.00 -5.35
C VAL A 201 3.41 -17.90 -5.08
N ILE A 202 2.93 -17.82 -3.84
CA ILE A 202 2.01 -16.75 -3.45
C ILE A 202 2.79 -15.46 -3.26
N HIS A 203 2.32 -14.38 -3.90
CA HIS A 203 2.78 -13.01 -3.66
C HIS A 203 1.60 -12.16 -3.16
N SER A 204 1.84 -10.89 -2.85
CA SER A 204 0.78 -9.94 -2.48
C SER A 204 1.12 -8.57 -3.05
N TRP A 205 0.24 -8.07 -3.92
CA TRP A 205 0.39 -6.78 -4.57
C TRP A 205 -0.17 -5.71 -3.63
N PHE A 206 0.71 -4.91 -3.02
CA PHE A 206 0.33 -3.96 -1.97
C PHE A 206 0.88 -2.57 -2.23
N ILE A 207 -0.02 -1.57 -2.28
CA ILE A 207 0.33 -0.15 -2.35
C ILE A 207 -0.30 0.55 -1.14
N PRO A 208 0.50 0.94 -0.11
CA PRO A 208 -0.04 1.44 1.16
C PRO A 208 -0.88 2.71 1.02
N SER A 209 -0.49 3.63 0.14
CA SER A 209 -1.20 4.89 -0.14
C SER A 209 -2.51 4.70 -0.92
N PHE A 210 -2.69 3.55 -1.59
CA PHE A 210 -3.94 3.19 -2.23
C PHE A 210 -4.87 2.42 -1.29
N GLY A 211 -4.34 1.88 -0.19
CA GLY A 211 -5.11 0.99 0.67
C GLY A 211 -5.55 -0.29 -0.03
N VAL A 212 -4.85 -0.67 -1.11
CA VAL A 212 -5.12 -1.89 -1.89
C VAL A 212 -4.01 -2.89 -1.62
N GLN A 213 -4.42 -4.05 -1.12
CA GLN A 213 -3.60 -5.23 -0.94
C GLN A 213 -4.38 -6.40 -1.50
N GLU A 214 -3.82 -7.13 -2.47
CA GLU A 214 -4.47 -8.31 -3.02
C GLU A 214 -3.47 -9.44 -3.23
N TYR A 215 -3.86 -10.65 -2.86
CA TYR A 215 -2.97 -11.81 -3.00
C TYR A 215 -2.88 -12.26 -4.45
N ALA A 216 -1.66 -12.48 -4.92
CA ALA A 216 -1.36 -13.16 -6.18
C ALA A 216 -1.25 -14.67 -5.90
N VAL A 217 -2.37 -15.38 -6.02
CA VAL A 217 -2.45 -16.82 -5.77
C VAL A 217 -2.44 -17.58 -7.10
N VAL A 218 -1.55 -18.55 -7.23
CA VAL A 218 -1.48 -19.41 -8.42
C VAL A 218 -2.78 -20.18 -8.62
N GLY A 219 -3.33 -20.12 -9.84
CA GLY A 219 -4.60 -20.79 -10.18
C GLY A 219 -5.86 -20.06 -9.72
N ARG A 220 -5.74 -18.83 -9.20
CA ARG A 220 -6.87 -17.95 -8.87
C ARG A 220 -6.64 -16.56 -9.46
N LEU A 221 -7.71 -15.93 -9.92
CA LEU A 221 -7.73 -14.52 -10.27
C LEU A 221 -8.51 -13.78 -9.19
N ASN A 222 -7.81 -12.98 -8.38
CA ASN A 222 -8.44 -12.09 -7.42
C ASN A 222 -8.68 -10.73 -8.08
N GLU A 223 -9.69 -10.01 -7.63
CA GLU A 223 -10.01 -8.69 -8.16
C GLU A 223 -10.10 -7.67 -7.04
N SER A 224 -9.61 -6.46 -7.31
CA SER A 224 -9.80 -5.29 -6.48
C SER A 224 -9.94 -4.06 -7.38
N TRP A 225 -9.99 -2.87 -6.80
CA TRP A 225 -10.05 -1.63 -7.56
C TRP A 225 -9.35 -0.48 -6.86
N PHE A 226 -8.95 0.51 -7.65
CA PHE A 226 -8.50 1.79 -7.14
C PHE A 226 -8.86 2.92 -8.10
N ASN A 227 -8.88 4.15 -7.57
CA ASN A 227 -8.97 5.37 -8.34
C ASN A 227 -8.01 6.38 -7.72
N VAL A 228 -6.98 6.77 -8.47
CA VAL A 228 -5.95 7.70 -8.01
C VAL A 228 -6.38 9.12 -8.36
N GLU A 229 -6.47 9.99 -7.36
CA GLU A 229 -7.05 11.33 -7.54
C GLU A 229 -6.04 12.39 -7.95
N ARG A 230 -4.75 12.13 -7.73
CA ARG A 230 -3.66 13.10 -7.94
C ARG A 230 -2.57 12.50 -8.80
N GLU A 231 -1.92 13.34 -9.60
CA GLU A 231 -0.77 12.94 -10.40
C GLU A 231 0.45 12.74 -9.50
N GLY A 232 1.26 11.73 -9.78
CA GLY A 232 2.43 11.42 -8.96
C GLY A 232 2.92 9.99 -9.07
N ASP A 233 4.00 9.72 -8.33
CA ASP A 233 4.60 8.41 -8.17
C ASP A 233 4.11 7.78 -6.85
N TYR A 234 3.70 6.52 -6.90
CA TYR A 234 3.19 5.77 -5.75
C TYR A 234 3.93 4.46 -5.62
N TYR A 235 4.45 4.19 -4.43
CA TYR A 235 5.30 3.04 -4.19
C TYR A 235 4.61 1.99 -3.32
N GLY A 236 4.94 0.73 -3.59
CA GLY A 236 4.46 -0.44 -2.89
C GLY A 236 5.52 -1.55 -2.91
N GLU A 237 5.24 -2.64 -2.20
CA GLU A 237 6.14 -3.79 -2.08
C GLU A 237 5.33 -5.09 -2.03
N CYS A 238 5.99 -6.22 -2.25
CA CYS A 238 5.37 -7.52 -2.03
C CYS A 238 5.10 -7.72 -0.54
N ASN A 239 3.83 -7.94 -0.15
CA ASN A 239 3.43 -8.14 1.26
C ASN A 239 3.09 -9.60 1.60
N GLN A 240 3.76 -10.55 0.95
CA GLN A 240 3.62 -11.99 1.22
C GLN A 240 4.93 -12.70 0.94
N ILE A 241 5.45 -13.44 1.92
CA ILE A 241 6.75 -14.12 1.82
C ILE A 241 6.79 -15.06 0.60
N CYS A 242 7.71 -14.80 -0.34
CA CYS A 242 7.79 -15.48 -1.64
C CYS A 242 9.19 -15.99 -2.00
N GLY A 243 10.11 -16.06 -1.04
CA GLY A 243 11.45 -16.65 -1.22
C GLY A 243 12.60 -15.68 -0.94
N VAL A 244 13.80 -16.01 -1.43
CA VAL A 244 15.05 -15.31 -1.08
C VAL A 244 15.04 -13.83 -1.45
N ASN A 245 14.44 -13.46 -2.60
CA ASN A 245 14.38 -12.07 -3.03
C ASN A 245 13.02 -11.40 -2.75
N HIS A 246 12.29 -11.86 -1.73
CA HIS A 246 10.99 -11.31 -1.35
C HIS A 246 11.00 -9.78 -1.16
N ALA A 247 12.06 -9.24 -0.56
CA ALA A 247 12.22 -7.80 -0.33
C ALA A 247 12.73 -7.00 -1.55
N PHE A 248 12.89 -7.63 -2.72
CA PHE A 248 13.52 -7.01 -3.89
C PHE A 248 12.61 -7.03 -5.14
N MET A 249 11.30 -7.03 -4.92
CA MET A 249 10.29 -6.97 -5.99
C MET A 249 9.25 -5.86 -5.74
N PRO A 250 9.67 -4.58 -5.80
CA PRO A 250 8.80 -3.45 -5.49
C PRO A 250 7.77 -3.19 -6.59
N ILE A 251 6.83 -2.33 -6.24
CA ILE A 251 5.76 -1.85 -7.10
C ILE A 251 5.91 -0.34 -7.21
N LYS A 252 5.93 0.19 -8.43
CA LYS A 252 5.79 1.62 -8.71
C LYS A 252 4.61 1.85 -9.64
N VAL A 253 3.73 2.76 -9.25
CA VAL A 253 2.64 3.26 -10.06
C VAL A 253 2.86 4.74 -10.34
N VAL A 254 2.82 5.13 -11.61
CA VAL A 254 2.84 6.53 -12.05
C VAL A 254 1.43 6.92 -12.46
N ALA A 255 0.81 7.82 -11.70
CA ALA A 255 -0.47 8.42 -12.06
C ALA A 255 -0.23 9.72 -12.82
N MET A 256 -0.86 9.88 -13.98
CA MET A 256 -0.68 11.06 -14.84
C MET A 256 -2.00 11.54 -15.42
N SER A 257 -1.99 12.72 -16.07
CA SER A 257 -3.16 13.25 -16.76
C SER A 257 -3.67 12.25 -17.81
N LYS A 258 -4.97 12.27 -18.09
CA LYS A 258 -5.56 11.43 -19.16
C LYS A 258 -4.88 11.68 -20.52
N ALA A 259 -4.48 12.93 -20.79
CA ALA A 259 -3.80 13.29 -22.03
C ALA A 259 -2.39 12.68 -22.11
N ASP A 260 -1.62 12.74 -21.02
CA ASP A 260 -0.27 12.17 -20.98
C ASP A 260 -0.30 10.64 -20.95
N PHE A 261 -1.32 10.04 -20.32
CA PHE A 261 -1.56 8.61 -20.39
C PHE A 261 -1.79 8.15 -21.84
N GLN A 262 -2.55 8.89 -22.65
CA GLN A 262 -2.73 8.55 -24.07
C GLN A 262 -1.43 8.66 -24.87
N LYS A 263 -0.58 9.67 -24.59
CA LYS A 263 0.76 9.76 -25.19
C LYS A 263 1.61 8.57 -24.79
N TRP A 264 1.65 8.26 -23.50
CA TRP A 264 2.37 7.11 -22.96
C TRP A 264 1.90 5.81 -23.63
N LEU A 265 0.58 5.61 -23.81
CA LEU A 265 0.04 4.42 -24.47
C LEU A 265 0.55 4.25 -25.92
N VAL A 266 0.68 5.34 -26.68
CA VAL A 266 1.21 5.27 -28.05
C VAL A 266 2.66 4.80 -28.05
N ASP A 267 3.46 5.27 -27.10
CA ASP A 267 4.86 4.88 -26.99
C ASP A 267 5.02 3.48 -26.40
N ALA A 268 4.22 3.14 -25.38
CA ALA A 268 4.18 1.84 -24.75
C ALA A 268 3.84 0.74 -25.76
N LYS A 269 2.86 0.97 -26.64
CA LYS A 269 2.54 0.05 -27.73
C LYS A 269 3.71 -0.22 -28.65
N LYS A 270 4.59 0.77 -28.89
CA LYS A 270 5.79 0.55 -29.72
C LYS A 270 6.89 -0.15 -28.93
N LYS A 271 7.12 0.29 -27.69
CA LYS A 271 8.17 -0.21 -26.80
C LYS A 271 7.96 -1.68 -26.44
N PHE A 272 6.71 -2.06 -26.19
CA PHE A 272 6.35 -3.38 -25.67
C PHE A 272 5.69 -4.30 -26.70
N ALA A 273 5.41 -3.82 -27.93
CA ALA A 273 4.93 -4.70 -29.02
C ALA A 273 5.90 -5.83 -29.38
N ALA A 274 7.17 -5.72 -29.03
CA ALA A 274 8.20 -6.73 -29.30
C ALA A 274 8.25 -7.86 -28.26
N ASN A 275 7.46 -7.78 -27.18
CA ASN A 275 7.51 -8.73 -26.05
C ASN A 275 6.43 -9.83 -26.07
N SER A 276 5.73 -10.02 -27.19
CA SER A 276 5.19 -11.35 -27.48
C SER A 276 6.23 -12.25 -28.19
N PRO A 277 7.27 -12.74 -27.48
CA PRO A 277 7.81 -14.05 -27.82
C PRO A 277 7.95 -14.96 -26.59
N ASP A 278 7.66 -16.23 -26.85
CA ASP A 278 8.09 -17.45 -26.17
C ASP A 278 8.82 -17.32 -24.84
N ILE A 279 8.33 -18.08 -23.85
CA ILE A 279 8.96 -18.39 -22.56
C ILE A 279 10.47 -18.60 -22.73
N GLU A 280 11.26 -17.53 -22.60
CA GLU A 280 12.70 -17.65 -22.51
C GLU A 280 13.01 -18.06 -21.07
N LYS A 281 13.11 -19.39 -20.92
CA LYS A 281 13.40 -20.10 -19.70
C LYS A 281 14.65 -19.49 -19.05
N ALA A 282 14.49 -18.88 -17.87
CA ALA A 282 15.62 -18.43 -17.08
C ALA A 282 16.63 -19.59 -16.91
N PRO A 283 17.96 -19.34 -17.01
CA PRO A 283 18.94 -20.40 -16.88
C PRO A 283 18.89 -20.97 -15.46
N GLY A 284 18.41 -22.22 -15.33
CA GLY A 284 18.39 -22.95 -14.06
C GLY A 284 17.02 -23.38 -13.54
N ALA A 285 15.91 -23.10 -14.23
CA ALA A 285 14.62 -23.69 -13.87
C ALA A 285 14.57 -25.20 -14.20
N PRO A 286 14.23 -26.09 -13.26
CA PRO A 286 14.14 -27.52 -13.53
C PRO A 286 13.06 -27.82 -14.58
N ASP A 287 13.33 -28.84 -15.39
CA ASP A 287 12.54 -29.15 -16.58
C ASP A 287 11.11 -29.56 -16.21
N ALA A 288 10.10 -28.91 -16.81
CA ALA A 288 8.68 -29.11 -16.53
C ALA A 288 8.18 -30.55 -16.86
N THR A 289 8.99 -31.32 -17.59
CA THR A 289 8.81 -32.75 -17.86
C THR A 289 8.90 -33.62 -16.61
N LEU A 290 9.60 -33.18 -15.54
CA LEU A 290 9.70 -33.96 -14.29
C LEU A 290 8.45 -33.83 -13.40
N VAL A 291 7.68 -32.75 -13.53
CA VAL A 291 6.46 -32.53 -12.73
C VAL A 291 5.29 -33.37 -13.25
N ALA A 292 5.23 -33.60 -14.57
CA ALA A 292 4.21 -34.45 -15.19
C ALA A 292 4.37 -35.94 -14.81
N ALA A 293 5.61 -36.43 -14.65
CA ALA A 293 5.87 -37.81 -14.27
C ALA A 293 5.46 -38.12 -12.81
N ALA A 294 5.46 -37.14 -11.91
CA ALA A 294 5.04 -37.32 -10.52
C ALA A 294 3.51 -37.35 -10.35
N ALA A 295 2.76 -36.76 -11.29
CA ALA A 295 1.30 -36.75 -11.26
C ALA A 295 0.69 -38.09 -11.72
N ASP A 296 1.36 -38.81 -12.62
CA ASP A 296 0.83 -40.04 -13.20
C ASP A 296 0.96 -41.27 -12.27
N VAL A 297 1.99 -41.29 -11.41
CA VAL A 297 2.23 -42.38 -10.44
C VAL A 297 1.16 -42.44 -9.32
N ARG A 298 0.41 -41.35 -9.09
CA ARG A 298 -0.64 -41.32 -8.06
C ARG A 298 -1.99 -41.88 -8.53
N SER A 299 -2.17 -42.20 -9.81
CA SER A 299 -3.47 -42.65 -10.36
C SER A 299 -3.64 -44.18 -10.44
N THR A 300 -2.59 -44.98 -10.21
CA THR A 300 -2.65 -46.45 -10.44
C THR A 300 -2.49 -47.33 -9.18
N GLY A 301 -2.53 -46.77 -7.98
CA GLY A 301 -2.28 -47.49 -6.72
C GLY A 301 -3.50 -47.76 -5.84
N GLY A 302 -4.65 -48.14 -6.40
CA GLY A 302 -5.86 -48.47 -5.64
C GLY A 302 -6.14 -49.98 -5.57
N ALA A 303 -5.32 -50.75 -4.83
CA ALA A 303 -5.61 -52.15 -4.54
C ALA A 303 -6.07 -52.30 -3.07
N ALA A 304 -7.27 -52.86 -2.91
CA ALA A 304 -7.95 -53.09 -1.63
C ALA A 304 -7.13 -53.98 -0.68
N VAL A 305 -7.07 -53.58 0.60
CA VAL A 305 -6.58 -54.42 1.70
C VAL A 305 -7.78 -55.14 2.33
N PRO A 306 -7.79 -56.48 2.43
CA PRO A 306 -8.90 -57.21 3.04
C PRO A 306 -8.80 -57.17 4.57
N ALA A 307 -9.96 -57.10 5.21
CA ALA A 307 -10.12 -57.23 6.66
C ALA A 307 -9.68 -58.63 7.14
N GLY A 308 -8.85 -58.67 8.17
CA GLY A 308 -8.38 -59.91 8.80
C GLY A 308 -8.03 -59.72 10.27
N ASN A 309 -8.78 -60.42 11.12
CA ASN A 309 -8.71 -60.57 12.57
C ASN A 309 -7.30 -60.56 13.21
N ARG A 310 -7.13 -59.76 14.26
CA ARG A 310 -6.80 -60.17 15.65
C ARG A 310 -6.91 -58.99 16.60
#